data_AF-A0A955WQT2-F1
#
_entry.id   AF-A0A955WQT2-F1
#
_cell.length_a   1.000
_cell.length_b   1.000
_cell.length_c   1.000
_cell.angle_alpha   90.00
_cell.angle_beta   90.00
_cell.angle_gamma   90.00
#
_symmetry.space_group_name_H-M   'P 1'
#
loop_
_entity.id
_entity.type
_entity.pdbx_description
1 polymer ?
#
loop_
_entity_poly.entity_id
_entity_poly.type
_entity_poly.pdbx_seq_one_letter_code
_entity_poly.pdbx_strand_id
1 'polypeptide(L)'
;MARQIVVERGGATSAFDFKKVDRAQLYGKRRRVPLDPDGGECARAELTADSGLLVRSGMTAQGYFDASGYWYAQGDLVALDPEGQEAPTHPSTLGEAQPLEAVGAEALLDLRVQSVYALDPAEVDEGLAAALAAGEVFAFDFVYRAGPKKDRGLLVANDTGVYALIGQPTTPEWCELAVVAQDDWSAADDGDDFDDDLDFEMF
;
A
#
# COMPACT_ATOMS: atom_id res chain seq x y z
N MET A 1 17.50 8.53 10.86
CA MET A 1 16.59 9.69 10.75
C MET A 1 15.21 9.15 10.46
N ALA A 2 14.16 9.71 11.07
CA ALA A 2 12.79 9.29 10.78
C ALA A 2 12.50 9.59 9.30
N ARG A 3 11.94 8.62 8.58
CA ARG A 3 11.50 8.81 7.20
C ARG A 3 10.21 9.61 7.24
N GLN A 4 10.27 10.90 6.93
CA GLN A 4 9.13 11.82 6.95
C GLN A 4 8.55 11.99 5.54
N ILE A 5 7.28 12.39 5.46
CA ILE A 5 6.69 12.90 4.22
C ILE A 5 7.02 14.39 4.15
N VAL A 6 7.78 14.79 3.15
CA VAL A 6 8.23 16.17 2.97
C VAL A 6 7.62 16.71 1.68
N VAL A 7 6.92 17.84 1.77
CA VAL A 7 6.17 18.42 0.67
C VAL A 7 6.52 19.91 0.52
N GLU A 8 6.51 20.41 -0.71
CA GLU A 8 6.86 21.79 -1.03
C GLU A 8 5.71 22.49 -1.74
N ARG A 9 5.36 23.69 -1.27
CA ARG A 9 4.38 24.58 -1.90
C ARG A 9 4.92 26.00 -1.92
N GLY A 10 5.06 26.58 -3.11
CA GLY A 10 5.45 27.98 -3.28
C GLY A 10 6.83 28.33 -2.68
N GLY A 11 7.76 27.38 -2.65
CA GLY A 11 9.10 27.55 -2.06
C GLY A 11 9.18 27.36 -0.54
N ALA A 12 8.06 27.03 0.12
CA ALA A 12 8.02 26.64 1.52
C ALA A 12 7.88 25.12 1.63
N THR A 13 8.68 24.51 2.51
CA THR A 13 8.67 23.08 2.77
C THR A 13 7.86 22.77 4.03
N SER A 14 7.12 21.67 4.03
CA SER A 14 6.44 21.12 5.19
C SER A 14 6.79 19.65 5.37
N ALA A 15 7.04 19.23 6.59
CA ALA A 15 7.43 17.89 6.97
C ALA A 15 6.42 17.29 7.96
N PHE A 16 6.05 16.04 7.68
CA PHE A 16 5.11 15.26 8.48
C PHE A 16 5.73 13.94 8.89
N ASP A 17 5.68 13.65 10.19
CA ASP A 17 5.75 12.27 10.65
C ASP A 17 4.44 11.57 10.30
N PHE A 18 4.45 10.25 10.13
CA PHE A 18 3.26 9.54 9.69
C PHE A 18 3.13 8.14 10.28
N LYS A 19 1.89 7.69 10.41
CA LYS A 19 1.55 6.35 10.86
C LYS A 19 0.49 5.74 9.95
N LYS A 20 0.71 4.50 9.48
CA LYS A 20 -0.28 3.76 8.68
C LYS A 20 -1.54 3.59 9.53
N VAL A 21 -2.68 4.01 8.99
CA VAL A 21 -3.99 3.72 9.55
C VAL A 21 -4.33 2.30 9.14
N ASP A 22 -4.53 1.45 10.14
CA ASP A 22 -4.79 0.04 9.96
C ASP A 22 -6.12 -0.32 10.64
N ARG A 23 -6.94 -1.14 9.97
CA ARG A 23 -8.24 -1.57 10.50
C ARG A 23 -8.10 -2.31 11.82
N ALA A 24 -7.06 -3.12 12.00
CA ALA A 24 -6.77 -3.79 13.26
C ALA A 24 -6.42 -2.82 14.38
N GLN A 25 -5.84 -1.65 14.07
CA GLN A 25 -5.59 -0.61 15.07
C GLN A 25 -6.87 0.16 15.44
N LEU A 26 -7.79 0.33 14.49
CA LEU A 26 -9.06 1.05 14.71
C LEU A 26 -10.10 0.19 15.43
N TYR A 27 -10.24 -1.06 15.01
CA TYR A 27 -11.32 -1.96 15.46
C TYR A 27 -10.83 -3.08 16.37
N GLY A 28 -9.51 -3.19 16.58
CA GLY A 28 -8.91 -4.37 17.17
C GLY A 28 -8.86 -5.54 16.18
N LYS A 29 -8.24 -6.64 16.60
CA LYS A 29 -8.26 -7.90 15.86
C LYS A 29 -8.46 -9.07 16.82
N ARG A 30 -9.08 -10.14 16.31
CA ARG A 30 -9.23 -11.40 17.02
C ARG A 30 -8.66 -12.51 16.14
N ARG A 31 -7.66 -13.22 16.64
CA ARG A 31 -7.01 -14.35 15.95
C ARG A 31 -7.34 -15.65 16.69
N ARG A 32 -7.69 -16.71 15.96
CA ARG A 32 -7.77 -18.06 16.52
C ARG A 32 -6.37 -18.64 16.63
N VAL A 33 -6.00 -19.15 17.80
CA VAL A 33 -4.68 -19.73 18.05
C VAL A 33 -4.86 -21.21 18.39
N PRO A 34 -4.43 -22.13 17.51
CA PRO A 34 -4.41 -23.55 17.84
C PRO A 34 -3.36 -23.80 18.93
N LEU A 35 -3.73 -24.54 19.98
CA LEU A 35 -2.84 -24.89 21.08
C LEU A 35 -2.56 -26.40 21.08
N ASP A 36 -1.36 -26.78 21.49
CA ASP A 36 -0.98 -28.16 21.75
C ASP A 36 -1.54 -28.65 23.11
N PRO A 37 -1.39 -29.95 23.45
CA PRO A 37 -1.85 -30.47 24.74
C PRO A 37 -1.20 -29.84 25.99
N ASP A 38 -0.02 -29.23 25.84
CA ASP A 38 0.72 -28.55 26.92
C ASP A 38 0.38 -27.04 27.00
N GLY A 39 -0.48 -26.55 26.10
CA GLY A 39 -0.93 -25.16 26.03
C GLY A 39 -0.03 -24.23 25.19
N GLY A 40 0.92 -24.76 24.44
CA GLY A 40 1.78 -24.01 23.53
C GLY A 40 1.10 -23.67 22.20
N GLU A 41 1.46 -22.53 21.58
CA GLU A 41 0.94 -22.17 20.24
C GLU A 41 1.44 -23.15 19.16
N CYS A 42 0.52 -23.74 18.42
CA CYS A 42 0.84 -24.54 17.25
C CYS A 42 1.16 -23.65 16.04
N ALA A 43 2.14 -24.08 15.23
CA ALA A 43 2.46 -23.44 13.96
C ALA A 43 1.92 -24.28 12.78
N ARG A 44 1.34 -23.62 11.78
CA ARG A 44 0.90 -24.27 10.54
C ARG A 44 2.13 -24.75 9.75
N ALA A 45 2.06 -25.98 9.27
CA ALA A 45 3.05 -26.57 8.38
C ALA A 45 2.37 -27.58 7.45
N GLU A 46 2.97 -27.81 6.29
CA GLU A 46 2.53 -28.78 5.30
C GLU A 46 3.59 -29.88 5.18
N LEU A 47 3.16 -31.11 4.95
CA LEU A 47 4.07 -32.23 4.74
C LEU A 47 3.97 -32.65 3.27
N THR A 48 5.09 -32.65 2.57
CA THR A 48 5.12 -33.09 1.17
C THR A 48 4.80 -34.58 1.08
N ALA A 49 3.89 -34.94 0.17
CA ALA A 49 3.41 -36.32 0.04
C ALA A 49 4.49 -37.29 -0.46
N ASP A 50 5.48 -36.79 -1.19
CA ASP A 50 6.52 -37.58 -1.86
C ASP A 50 7.77 -37.79 -1.01
N SER A 51 8.20 -36.75 -0.31
CA SER A 51 9.50 -36.66 0.36
C SER A 51 9.38 -36.59 1.88
N GLY A 52 8.19 -36.36 2.42
CA GLY A 52 7.98 -36.20 3.86
C GLY A 52 8.68 -34.96 4.42
N LEU A 53 8.97 -33.97 3.57
CA LEU A 53 9.56 -32.70 3.97
C LEU A 53 8.48 -31.83 4.63
N LEU A 54 8.81 -31.31 5.81
CA LEU A 54 7.96 -30.36 6.51
C LEU A 54 8.22 -28.95 5.97
N VAL A 55 7.24 -28.40 5.26
CA VAL A 55 7.23 -27.04 4.72
C VAL A 55 6.50 -26.13 5.69
N ARG A 56 7.18 -25.09 6.16
CA ARG A 56 6.62 -24.08 7.06
C ARG A 56 6.36 -22.78 6.29
N SER A 57 5.56 -21.90 6.88
CA SER A 57 5.43 -20.53 6.37
C SER A 57 6.81 -19.88 6.17
N GLY A 58 7.00 -19.24 5.01
CA GLY A 58 8.26 -18.65 4.58
C GLY A 58 9.24 -19.59 3.87
N MET A 59 9.07 -20.91 3.92
CA MET A 59 9.98 -21.84 3.23
C MET A 59 9.79 -21.89 1.71
N THR A 60 8.59 -21.54 1.23
CA THR A 60 8.27 -21.49 -0.20
C THR A 60 8.66 -20.17 -0.87
N ALA A 61 8.90 -19.11 -0.09
CA ALA A 61 9.25 -17.78 -0.58
C ALA A 61 10.75 -17.60 -0.91
N GLN A 62 11.43 -18.67 -1.35
CA GLN A 62 12.88 -18.67 -1.56
C GLN A 62 13.32 -18.24 -2.97
N GLY A 63 12.39 -18.01 -3.89
CA GLY A 63 12.67 -17.49 -5.22
C GLY A 63 11.66 -17.94 -6.25
N TYR A 64 11.90 -17.56 -7.50
CA TYR A 64 10.99 -17.78 -8.61
C TYR A 64 11.55 -18.84 -9.53
N PHE A 65 10.68 -19.63 -10.15
CA PHE A 65 11.07 -20.64 -11.12
C PHE A 65 10.45 -20.32 -12.46
N ASP A 66 11.22 -20.43 -13.54
CA ASP A 66 10.67 -20.37 -14.89
C ASP A 66 10.07 -21.73 -15.33
N ALA A 67 9.52 -21.77 -16.55
CA ALA A 67 8.96 -22.99 -17.13
C ALA A 67 9.98 -24.12 -17.34
N SER A 68 11.29 -23.82 -17.31
CA SER A 68 12.37 -24.82 -17.40
C SER A 68 12.81 -25.34 -16.02
N GLY A 69 12.29 -24.75 -14.94
CA GLY A 69 12.68 -25.04 -13.57
C GLY A 69 13.96 -24.31 -13.13
N TYR A 70 14.41 -23.29 -13.88
CA TYR A 70 15.54 -22.46 -13.47
C TYR A 70 15.12 -21.51 -12.35
N TRP A 71 15.94 -21.43 -11.30
CA TRP A 71 15.70 -20.61 -10.13
C TRP A 71 16.25 -19.20 -10.31
N TYR A 72 15.43 -18.19 -10.01
CA TYR A 72 15.77 -16.78 -10.00
C TYR A 72 15.70 -16.22 -8.58
N ALA A 73 16.72 -15.46 -8.19
CA ALA A 73 16.67 -14.69 -6.95
C ALA A 73 15.73 -13.49 -7.12
N GLN A 74 15.12 -13.04 -6.03
CA GLN A 74 14.22 -11.87 -6.07
C GLN A 74 14.91 -10.58 -6.54
N GLY A 75 16.23 -10.46 -6.32
CA GLY A 75 17.02 -9.32 -6.81
C GLY A 75 17.34 -9.35 -8.31
N ASP A 76 17.16 -10.50 -8.96
CA ASP A 76 17.34 -10.65 -10.41
C ASP A 76 16.06 -10.30 -11.19
N LEU A 77 14.93 -10.10 -10.48
CA LEU A 77 13.66 -9.74 -11.10
C LEU A 77 13.66 -8.27 -11.49
N VAL A 78 13.23 -8.02 -12.71
CA VAL A 78 12.97 -6.67 -13.25
C VAL A 78 11.47 -6.49 -13.44
N ALA A 79 10.97 -5.30 -13.12
CA ALA A 79 9.61 -4.94 -13.47
C ALA A 79 9.56 -4.59 -14.95
N LEU A 80 8.50 -5.05 -15.62
CA LEU A 80 8.24 -4.74 -17.02
C LEU A 80 7.04 -3.81 -17.13
N ASP A 81 7.08 -2.90 -18.09
CA ASP A 81 5.93 -2.10 -18.49
C ASP A 81 4.96 -2.93 -19.37
N PRO A 82 3.76 -2.41 -19.71
CA PRO A 82 2.82 -3.10 -20.58
C PRO A 82 3.37 -3.45 -21.98
N GLU A 83 4.40 -2.74 -22.44
CA GLU A 83 5.12 -2.97 -23.69
C GLU A 83 6.26 -4.00 -23.55
N GLY A 84 6.48 -4.54 -22.36
CA GLY A 84 7.49 -5.55 -22.05
C GLY A 84 8.92 -5.00 -21.93
N GLN A 85 9.09 -3.69 -21.75
CA GLN A 85 10.38 -3.05 -21.48
C GLN A 85 10.62 -2.91 -19.97
N GLU A 86 11.88 -2.83 -19.56
CA GLU A 86 12.22 -2.61 -18.15
C GLU A 86 11.66 -1.28 -17.64
N ALA A 87 10.85 -1.35 -16.58
CA ALA A 87 10.25 -0.18 -15.98
C ALA A 87 11.29 0.68 -15.26
N PRO A 88 11.22 2.02 -15.36
CA PRO A 88 12.16 2.91 -14.70
C PRO A 88 12.05 2.78 -13.18
N THR A 89 13.19 2.78 -12.49
CA THR A 89 13.21 2.81 -11.04
C THR A 89 13.15 4.25 -10.53
N HIS A 90 12.24 4.50 -9.58
CA HIS A 90 12.10 5.79 -8.91
C HIS A 90 12.78 5.75 -7.53
N PRO A 91 13.44 6.85 -7.10
CA PRO A 91 13.96 6.96 -5.74
C PRO A 91 12.82 7.07 -4.71
N SER A 92 13.14 6.79 -3.44
CA SER A 92 12.21 6.98 -2.33
C SER A 92 11.95 8.47 -2.12
N THR A 93 10.68 8.88 -2.05
CA THR A 93 10.30 10.27 -1.77
C THR A 93 10.36 10.62 -0.28
N LEU A 94 10.50 9.63 0.60
CA LEU A 94 10.58 9.86 2.04
C LEU A 94 11.86 10.60 2.43
N GLY A 95 11.69 11.75 3.10
CA GLY A 95 12.75 12.68 3.47
C GLY A 95 13.18 13.63 2.35
N GLU A 96 12.58 13.55 1.16
CA GLU A 96 12.85 14.43 0.02
C GLU A 96 11.61 15.28 -0.29
N ALA A 97 11.80 16.58 -0.51
CA ALA A 97 10.69 17.50 -0.78
C ALA A 97 10.00 17.17 -2.10
N GLN A 98 8.70 16.87 -2.03
CA GLN A 98 7.86 16.63 -3.21
C GLN A 98 7.00 17.85 -3.52
N PRO A 99 6.94 18.31 -4.78
CA PRO A 99 6.11 19.45 -5.13
C PRO A 99 4.62 19.12 -4.95
N LEU A 100 3.87 20.04 -4.34
CA LEU A 100 2.42 19.93 -4.21
C LEU A 100 1.70 20.57 -5.40
N GLU A 101 0.73 19.84 -5.91
CA GLU A 101 -0.22 20.29 -6.92
C GLU A 101 -1.61 20.42 -6.30
N ALA A 102 -2.25 21.59 -6.42
CA ALA A 102 -3.64 21.75 -5.98
C ALA A 102 -4.57 21.00 -6.94
N VAL A 103 -5.39 20.10 -6.41
CA VAL A 103 -6.32 19.27 -7.19
C VAL A 103 -7.76 19.41 -6.68
N GLY A 104 -8.72 19.16 -7.56
CA GLY A 104 -10.13 19.09 -7.19
C GLY A 104 -10.43 17.83 -6.37
N ALA A 105 -11.56 17.83 -5.66
CA ALA A 105 -12.03 16.67 -4.89
C ALA A 105 -12.31 15.43 -5.78
N GLU A 106 -12.56 15.63 -7.08
CA GLU A 106 -12.70 14.56 -8.07
C GLU A 106 -11.47 13.65 -8.12
N ALA A 107 -10.26 14.22 -7.98
CA ALA A 107 -9.02 13.44 -7.96
C ALA A 107 -8.95 12.44 -6.80
N LEU A 108 -9.67 12.69 -5.71
CA LEU A 108 -9.79 11.75 -4.59
C LEU A 108 -10.74 10.60 -4.91
N LEU A 109 -11.82 10.87 -5.64
CA LEU A 109 -12.76 9.84 -6.09
C LEU A 109 -12.15 8.94 -7.16
N ASP A 110 -11.27 9.52 -7.99
CA ASP A 110 -10.53 8.85 -9.05
C ASP A 110 -9.21 8.23 -8.55
N LEU A 111 -9.06 8.01 -7.24
CA LEU A 111 -7.89 7.36 -6.66
C LEU A 111 -8.26 5.98 -6.12
N ARG A 112 -7.61 4.92 -6.65
CA ARG A 112 -7.62 3.60 -6.03
C ARG A 112 -6.69 3.63 -4.82
N VAL A 113 -7.26 3.94 -3.65
CA VAL A 113 -6.53 4.02 -2.38
C VAL A 113 -6.00 2.65 -1.98
N GLN A 114 -4.69 2.55 -1.77
CA GLN A 114 -4.02 1.34 -1.30
C GLN A 114 -3.61 1.46 0.17
N SER A 115 -3.26 2.66 0.61
CA SER A 115 -2.90 2.90 2.00
C SER A 115 -3.30 4.30 2.46
N VAL A 116 -3.60 4.42 3.74
CA VAL A 116 -3.94 5.68 4.40
C VAL A 116 -2.96 5.91 5.53
N TYR A 117 -2.40 7.11 5.61
CA TYR A 117 -1.49 7.52 6.68
C TYR A 117 -2.08 8.70 7.44
N ALA A 118 -2.11 8.61 8.76
CA ALA A 118 -2.36 9.74 9.63
C ALA A 118 -1.04 10.52 9.77
N LEU A 119 -1.10 11.83 9.54
CA LEU A 119 0.07 12.70 9.56
C LEU A 119 0.14 13.49 10.87
N ASP A 120 1.33 13.56 11.44
CA ASP A 120 1.66 14.37 12.60
C ASP A 120 2.58 15.53 12.12
N PRO A 121 2.12 16.79 12.20
CA PRO A 121 2.86 17.93 11.70
C PRO A 121 4.14 18.16 12.52
N ALA A 122 5.30 17.91 11.92
CA ALA A 122 6.59 18.21 12.54
C ALA A 122 7.00 19.67 12.29
N GLU A 123 6.92 20.10 11.04
CA GLU A 123 7.18 21.47 10.61
C GLU A 123 6.26 21.79 9.43
N VAL A 124 5.29 22.69 9.58
CA VAL A 124 4.30 22.97 8.54
C VAL A 124 4.18 24.46 8.31
N ASP A 125 4.20 24.85 7.04
CA ASP A 125 3.98 26.22 6.62
C ASP A 125 2.55 26.67 6.93
N GLU A 126 2.38 27.89 7.46
CA GLU A 126 1.08 28.44 7.83
C GLU A 126 0.12 28.54 6.63
N GLY A 127 0.65 28.79 5.43
CA GLY A 127 -0.12 28.85 4.19
C GLY A 127 -0.66 27.49 3.76
N LEU A 128 0.13 26.43 3.91
CA LEU A 128 -0.34 25.05 3.66
C LEU A 128 -1.38 24.63 4.70
N ALA A 129 -1.15 24.91 5.98
CA ALA A 129 -2.08 24.58 7.05
C ALA A 129 -3.45 25.28 6.86
N ALA A 130 -3.45 26.57 6.48
CA ALA A 130 -4.66 27.31 6.21
C ALA A 130 -5.43 26.77 4.98
N ALA A 131 -4.72 26.41 3.92
CA ALA A 131 -5.33 25.84 2.71
C ALA A 131 -5.97 24.47 2.98
N LEU A 132 -5.28 23.62 3.74
CA LEU A 132 -5.83 22.34 4.20
C LEU A 132 -7.05 22.51 5.09
N ALA A 133 -7.03 23.48 6.02
CA ALA A 133 -8.17 23.81 6.87
C ALA A 133 -9.37 24.36 6.08
N ALA A 134 -9.14 25.00 4.93
CA ALA A 134 -10.18 25.43 4.01
C ALA A 134 -10.78 24.28 3.17
N GLY A 135 -10.20 23.07 3.26
CA GLY A 135 -10.64 21.89 2.52
C GLY A 135 -10.01 21.76 1.13
N GLU A 136 -8.93 22.48 0.83
CA GLU A 136 -8.17 22.26 -0.40
C GLU A 136 -7.46 20.90 -0.35
N VAL A 137 -7.42 20.20 -1.49
CA VAL A 137 -6.75 18.91 -1.64
C VAL A 137 -5.48 19.12 -2.44
N PHE A 138 -4.38 18.51 -1.99
CA PHE A 138 -3.11 18.56 -2.71
C PHE A 138 -2.65 17.16 -3.12
N ALA A 139 -2.10 17.06 -4.31
CA ALA A 139 -1.48 15.85 -4.81
C ALA A 139 0.05 15.98 -4.82
N PHE A 140 0.73 14.87 -4.57
CA PHE A 140 2.18 14.74 -4.67
C PHE A 140 2.56 13.32 -5.10
N ASP A 141 3.78 13.16 -5.60
CA ASP A 141 4.32 11.84 -5.94
C ASP A 141 4.79 11.11 -4.67
N PHE A 142 4.48 9.83 -4.57
CA PHE A 142 4.83 9.02 -3.40
C PHE A 142 5.51 7.71 -3.80
N VAL A 143 6.70 7.49 -3.23
CA VAL A 143 7.47 6.26 -3.38
C VAL A 143 8.04 5.90 -2.01
N TYR A 144 7.48 4.87 -1.36
CA TYR A 144 7.88 4.49 0.01
C TYR A 144 9.29 3.86 0.08
N ARG A 145 9.65 3.07 -0.93
CA ARG A 145 10.97 2.49 -1.13
C ARG A 145 11.31 2.61 -2.60
N ALA A 146 12.59 2.84 -2.89
CA ALA A 146 13.05 2.92 -4.27
C ALA A 146 12.64 1.66 -5.03
N GLY A 147 12.03 1.85 -6.19
CA GLY A 147 11.40 0.79 -6.94
C GLY A 147 10.67 1.30 -8.19
N PRO A 148 10.12 0.39 -8.99
CA PRO A 148 9.44 0.74 -10.24
C PRO A 148 8.04 1.33 -10.01
N LYS A 149 7.44 1.06 -8.85
CA LYS A 149 6.10 1.54 -8.51
C LYS A 149 6.16 2.99 -8.03
N LYS A 150 5.43 3.85 -8.72
CA LYS A 150 5.21 5.25 -8.36
C LYS A 150 3.74 5.47 -8.06
N ASP A 151 3.43 5.75 -6.80
CA ASP A 151 2.08 6.03 -6.35
C ASP A 151 1.83 7.54 -6.27
N ARG A 152 0.55 7.92 -6.24
CA ARG A 152 0.10 9.30 -6.01
C ARG A 152 -0.40 9.41 -4.58
N GLY A 153 0.09 10.41 -3.86
CA GLY A 153 -0.40 10.80 -2.55
C GLY A 153 -1.36 11.98 -2.65
N LEU A 154 -2.49 11.91 -1.95
CA LEU A 154 -3.41 13.02 -1.75
C LEU A 154 -3.41 13.43 -0.29
N LEU A 155 -3.12 14.71 -0.05
CA LEU A 155 -3.15 15.35 1.25
C LEU A 155 -4.52 15.95 1.50
N VAL A 156 -5.16 15.53 2.58
CA VAL A 156 -6.46 16.03 3.01
C VAL A 156 -6.45 16.32 4.50
N ALA A 157 -7.28 17.27 4.93
CA ALA A 157 -7.50 17.56 6.34
C ALA A 157 -8.98 17.52 6.69
N ASN A 158 -9.25 17.17 7.94
CA ASN A 158 -10.57 17.23 8.55
C ASN A 158 -10.46 17.76 9.99
N ASP A 159 -11.57 17.80 10.72
CA ASP A 159 -11.63 18.29 12.11
C ASP A 159 -10.73 17.53 13.09
N THR A 160 -10.35 16.29 12.74
CA THR A 160 -9.52 15.41 13.58
C THR A 160 -8.03 15.44 13.23
N GLY A 161 -7.64 15.85 12.03
CA GLY A 161 -6.23 15.89 11.63
C GLY A 161 -6.00 15.88 10.12
N VAL A 162 -4.74 15.68 9.74
CA VAL A 162 -4.27 15.62 8.35
C VAL A 162 -3.95 14.18 7.98
N TYR A 163 -4.33 13.78 6.77
CA TYR A 163 -4.15 12.43 6.25
C TYR A 163 -3.54 12.46 4.85
N ALA A 164 -2.71 11.46 4.55
CA ALA A 164 -2.25 11.15 3.21
C ALA A 164 -2.92 9.86 2.72
N LEU A 165 -3.67 9.95 1.63
CA LEU A 165 -4.21 8.81 0.91
C LEU A 165 -3.27 8.47 -0.23
N ILE A 166 -2.69 7.29 -0.21
CA ILE A 166 -1.72 6.83 -1.21
C ILE A 166 -2.39 5.77 -2.08
N GLY A 167 -2.25 5.92 -3.39
CA GLY A 167 -2.83 4.97 -4.33
C GLY A 167 -2.45 5.28 -5.77
N GLN A 168 -3.14 4.62 -6.70
CA GLN A 168 -2.97 4.85 -8.12
C GLN A 168 -4.20 5.58 -8.69
N PRO A 169 -4.00 6.62 -9.52
CA PRO A 169 -5.10 7.23 -10.26
C PRO A 169 -5.80 6.16 -11.10
N THR A 170 -7.12 6.20 -11.12
CA THR A 170 -7.96 5.28 -11.87
C THR A 170 -9.05 6.07 -12.58
N THR A 171 -9.53 5.54 -13.70
CA THR A 171 -10.70 6.09 -14.37
C THR A 171 -11.86 5.16 -14.06
N PRO A 172 -12.80 5.56 -13.18
CA PRO A 172 -13.94 4.72 -12.87
C PRO A 172 -14.78 4.53 -14.11
N GLU A 173 -15.03 3.27 -14.48
CA GLU A 173 -15.94 2.94 -15.57
C GLU A 173 -17.37 2.84 -15.04
N TRP A 174 -18.33 3.35 -15.82
CA TRP A 174 -19.74 3.23 -15.48
C TRP A 174 -20.19 1.78 -15.58
N CYS A 175 -20.74 1.24 -14.49
CA CYS A 175 -21.22 -0.13 -14.42
C CYS A 175 -22.75 -0.15 -14.32
N GLU A 176 -23.42 -0.91 -15.19
CA GLU A 176 -24.86 -1.16 -15.13
C GLU A 176 -25.14 -2.54 -14.53
N LEU A 177 -26.35 -2.74 -13.98
CA LEU A 177 -26.75 -4.01 -13.34
C LEU A 177 -26.58 -5.24 -14.27
N ALA A 178 -26.67 -5.04 -15.58
CA ALA A 178 -26.53 -6.10 -16.58
C ALA A 178 -25.06 -6.40 -16.96
N VAL A 179 -24.11 -5.58 -16.53
CA VAL A 179 -22.68 -5.77 -16.80
C VAL A 179 -22.14 -6.79 -15.80
N VAL A 180 -21.71 -7.94 -16.32
CA VAL A 180 -20.98 -8.93 -15.52
C VAL A 180 -19.61 -8.35 -15.23
N ALA A 181 -19.30 -8.11 -13.95
CA ALA A 181 -17.97 -7.72 -13.53
C ALA A 181 -16.97 -8.76 -14.04
N GLN A 182 -15.99 -8.32 -14.83
CA GLN A 182 -14.86 -9.17 -15.19
C GLN A 182 -13.88 -9.12 -14.02
N ASP A 183 -13.66 -10.26 -13.38
CA ASP A 183 -12.54 -10.39 -12.45
C ASP A 183 -11.25 -10.29 -13.25
N ASP A 184 -10.53 -9.18 -13.05
CA ASP A 184 -9.14 -9.06 -13.48
C ASP A 184 -8.27 -9.85 -12.49
N TRP A 185 -8.14 -11.15 -12.74
CA TRP A 185 -7.20 -12.03 -12.01
C TRP A 185 -5.72 -11.69 -12.28
N SER A 186 -5.41 -10.72 -13.15
CA SER A 186 -4.03 -10.33 -13.52
C SER A 186 -3.50 -9.13 -12.76
N ALA A 187 -4.36 -8.39 -12.05
CA ALA A 187 -3.93 -7.51 -10.98
C ALA A 187 -3.42 -8.39 -9.83
N ALA A 188 -2.15 -8.80 -9.91
CA ALA A 188 -1.44 -9.35 -8.77
C ALA A 188 -1.57 -8.35 -7.63
N ASP A 189 -2.43 -8.68 -6.68
CA ASP A 189 -2.60 -7.99 -5.42
C ASP A 189 -1.31 -8.20 -4.61
N ASP A 190 -0.26 -7.47 -4.98
CA ASP A 190 0.98 -7.37 -4.22
C ASP A 190 0.70 -6.49 -2.99
N GLY A 191 -0.03 -7.05 -2.02
CA GLY A 191 -0.21 -6.47 -0.70
C GLY A 191 -1.65 -6.43 -0.22
N ASP A 192 -2.18 -7.54 0.26
CA ASP A 192 -1.94 -7.99 1.63
C ASP A 192 -2.14 -9.52 1.60
N ASP A 193 -1.69 -10.24 2.63
CA ASP A 193 -2.29 -11.53 2.91
C ASP A 193 -3.81 -11.30 2.80
N PHE A 194 -4.48 -11.90 1.82
CA PHE A 194 -5.88 -12.22 1.97
C PHE A 194 -5.91 -12.99 3.27
N ASP A 195 -6.16 -12.27 4.36
CA ASP A 195 -6.33 -12.85 5.67
C ASP A 195 -7.43 -13.87 5.41
N ASP A 196 -7.08 -15.16 5.49
CA ASP A 196 -8.00 -16.31 5.46
C ASP A 196 -9.13 -16.18 6.53
N ASP A 197 -9.18 -15.03 7.23
CA ASP A 197 -10.08 -14.57 8.27
C ASP A 197 -11.17 -13.59 7.77
N LEU A 198 -11.37 -13.40 6.46
CA LEU A 198 -12.58 -12.75 5.91
C LEU A 198 -13.83 -13.64 6.13
N ASP A 199 -14.27 -13.73 7.38
CA ASP A 199 -15.47 -14.44 7.80
C ASP A 199 -16.70 -13.54 7.53
N PHE A 200 -17.25 -13.62 6.32
CA PHE A 200 -18.52 -12.94 5.94
C PHE A 200 -19.77 -13.64 6.53
N GLU A 201 -19.61 -14.53 7.50
CA GLU A 201 -20.72 -15.07 8.27
C GLU A 201 -21.12 -14.11 9.41
N MET A 202 -21.74 -13.00 9.03
CA MET A 202 -22.77 -12.42 9.88
C MET A 202 -24.10 -13.07 9.48
N PHE A 203 -24.48 -14.17 10.13
CA PHE A 203 -25.84 -14.48 10.62
C PHE A 203 -25.86 -15.81 11.38
#